data_AF-A0A3D4JVJ9-F1
#
_entry.id   AF-A0A3D4JVJ9-F1
#
_cell.length_a   1.000
_cell.length_b   1.000
_cell.length_c   1.000
_cell.angle_alpha   90.00
_cell.angle_beta   90.00
_cell.angle_gamma   90.00
#
_symmetry.space_group_name_H-M   'P 1'
#
loop_
_entity.id
_entity.type
_entity.pdbx_description
1 polymer ?
#
loop_
_entity_poly.entity_id
_entity_poly.type
_entity_poly.pdbx_seq_one_letter_code
_entity_poly.pdbx_strand_id
1 'polypeptide(L)'
;MNGVNVTSNWGPLSEDMSYVDHIEFIKGPSGFLMSNGEPSGIYNIVTKKPTGQSLNGSARVTLGSFNMYRGEADVDTKITDKVAFRLNLMAQNKNSFRDYEFNDRYIINPSLKVNLTDKTTLTAEYIYQKAKMSEVGSAYVFSYEGYATKPVEYTMTDPGIAPTNVDNNTVNVNLQHKFNSNWKLTSQLTYVNEYTLGSDIWPSQFLPNGDMIRTLYFWEASNVMKFGQVFLNGYFKTGAVSHKILTGLDLGSKKYMADWNQKHDLDTAAKPFNINSTTYSPPSNGYASFDTSTSLE
;
A
#
# COMPACT_ATOMS: atom_id res chain seq x y z
N MET A 1 -8.27 0.81 -6.46
CA MET A 1 -7.88 -0.55 -6.90
C MET A 1 -9.10 -1.27 -7.46
N ASN A 2 -8.99 -1.88 -8.64
CA ASN A 2 -10.06 -2.63 -9.32
C ASN A 2 -11.39 -1.86 -9.40
N GLY A 3 -11.34 -0.53 -9.59
CA GLY A 3 -12.52 0.35 -9.65
C GLY A 3 -13.10 0.79 -8.29
N VAL A 4 -12.47 0.43 -7.17
CA VAL A 4 -12.89 0.80 -5.80
C VAL A 4 -11.94 1.84 -5.19
N ASN A 5 -12.52 2.88 -4.56
CA ASN A 5 -11.78 3.90 -3.80
C ASN A 5 -11.35 3.35 -2.43
N VAL A 6 -10.12 2.86 -2.33
CA VAL A 6 -9.55 2.32 -1.08
C VAL A 6 -8.61 3.32 -0.38
N THR A 7 -8.63 4.60 -0.75
CA THR A 7 -7.74 5.62 -0.15
C THR A 7 -8.11 5.91 1.31
N SER A 8 -7.14 6.03 2.21
CA SER A 8 -7.30 6.52 3.59
C SER A 8 -6.19 7.51 3.95
N ASN A 9 -6.22 8.04 5.18
CA ASN A 9 -5.27 9.03 5.68
C ASN A 9 -3.83 8.49 5.72
N TRP A 10 -3.67 7.27 6.22
CA TRP A 10 -2.41 6.55 6.26
C TRP A 10 -2.65 5.14 5.77
N GLY A 11 -2.47 4.92 4.47
CA GLY A 11 -2.63 3.63 3.82
C GLY A 11 -3.83 3.51 2.86
N PRO A 12 -4.07 2.30 2.33
CA PRO A 12 -3.27 1.09 2.55
C PRO A 12 -1.87 1.19 1.93
N LEU A 13 -0.97 0.26 2.28
CA LEU A 13 0.33 0.10 1.65
C LEU A 13 0.22 0.20 0.13
N SER A 14 1.06 1.04 -0.46
CA SER A 14 1.17 1.20 -1.91
C SER A 14 1.32 -0.16 -2.59
N GLU A 15 0.57 -0.38 -3.64
CA GLU A 15 0.56 -1.65 -4.36
C GLU A 15 1.93 -1.94 -5.00
N ASP A 16 2.29 -3.22 -5.04
CA ASP A 16 3.52 -3.67 -5.66
C ASP A 16 3.26 -4.24 -7.05
N MET A 17 4.16 -3.93 -8.00
CA MET A 17 3.95 -4.28 -9.41
C MET A 17 3.99 -5.79 -9.69
N SER A 18 4.42 -6.64 -8.74
CA SER A 18 4.41 -8.09 -8.91
C SER A 18 3.02 -8.66 -9.20
N TYR A 19 1.96 -8.05 -8.67
CA TYR A 19 0.57 -8.48 -8.88
C TYR A 19 -0.28 -7.50 -9.71
N VAL A 20 0.29 -6.38 -10.14
CA VAL A 20 -0.39 -5.40 -10.99
C VAL A 20 -0.29 -5.83 -12.45
N ASP A 21 -1.41 -5.76 -13.17
CA ASP A 21 -1.47 -6.00 -14.61
C ASP A 21 -1.19 -4.70 -15.36
N HIS A 22 -1.93 -3.65 -15.01
CA HIS A 22 -1.74 -2.30 -15.54
C HIS A 22 -2.32 -1.24 -14.60
N ILE A 23 -1.97 0.01 -14.89
CA ILE A 23 -2.46 1.19 -14.19
C ILE A 23 -3.17 2.09 -15.20
N GLU A 24 -4.39 2.47 -14.89
CA GLU A 24 -5.20 3.37 -15.69
C GLU A 24 -5.19 4.77 -15.05
N PHE A 25 -5.04 5.82 -15.86
CA PHE A 25 -5.05 7.20 -15.38
C PHE A 25 -6.21 7.96 -16.01
N ILE A 26 -7.01 8.60 -15.16
CA ILE A 26 -8.09 9.51 -15.58
C ILE A 26 -7.72 10.89 -15.04
N LYS A 27 -7.55 11.85 -15.95
CA LYS A 27 -7.11 13.22 -15.62
C LYS A 27 -8.29 14.16 -15.53
N GLY A 28 -8.26 15.05 -14.55
CA GLY A 28 -9.30 16.04 -14.30
C GLY A 28 -10.51 15.47 -13.54
N PRO A 29 -11.56 16.28 -13.33
CA PRO A 29 -12.69 15.92 -12.49
C PRO A 29 -13.41 14.66 -12.97
N SER A 30 -13.34 13.58 -12.20
CA SER A 30 -13.90 12.27 -12.54
C SER A 30 -14.97 11.79 -11.56
N GLY A 31 -15.68 12.73 -10.91
CA GLY A 31 -16.69 12.45 -9.88
C GLY A 31 -17.83 11.54 -10.34
N PHE A 32 -18.12 11.51 -11.64
CA PHE A 32 -19.13 10.62 -12.22
C PHE A 32 -18.72 9.14 -12.22
N LEU A 33 -17.41 8.84 -12.18
CA LEU A 33 -16.88 7.47 -12.11
C LEU A 33 -16.63 7.05 -10.66
N MET A 34 -16.23 8.01 -9.81
CA MET A 34 -15.90 7.76 -8.42
C MET A 34 -16.47 8.90 -7.58
N SER A 35 -17.49 8.60 -6.77
CA SER A 35 -18.28 9.57 -6.00
C SER A 35 -17.44 10.62 -5.26
N ASN A 36 -16.50 10.17 -4.43
CA ASN A 36 -15.50 11.02 -3.77
C ASN A 36 -14.14 10.80 -4.42
N GLY A 37 -13.54 11.88 -4.92
CA GLY A 37 -12.22 11.87 -5.54
C GLY A 37 -11.61 13.26 -5.56
N GLU A 38 -10.29 13.33 -5.75
CA GLU A 38 -9.57 14.59 -5.89
C GLU A 38 -9.86 15.25 -7.25
N PRO A 39 -9.89 16.58 -7.34
CA PRO A 39 -10.21 17.29 -8.59
C PRO A 39 -9.14 17.11 -9.68
N SER A 40 -7.94 16.69 -9.31
CA SER A 40 -6.80 16.42 -10.20
C SER A 40 -7.02 15.19 -11.10
N GLY A 41 -7.84 14.25 -10.65
CA GLY A 41 -8.09 12.98 -11.31
C GLY A 41 -7.84 11.79 -10.39
N ILE A 42 -7.77 10.60 -11.00
CA ILE A 42 -7.61 9.33 -10.29
C ILE A 42 -6.68 8.40 -11.07
N TYR A 43 -6.02 7.50 -10.35
CA TYR A 43 -5.40 6.32 -10.94
C TYR A 43 -6.12 5.06 -10.44
N ASN A 44 -6.29 4.09 -11.31
CA ASN A 44 -6.87 2.79 -10.99
C ASN A 44 -5.82 1.71 -11.22
N ILE A 45 -5.55 0.92 -10.20
CA ILE A 45 -4.70 -0.26 -10.28
C ILE A 45 -5.56 -1.46 -10.61
N VAL A 46 -5.27 -2.10 -11.73
CA VAL A 46 -5.91 -3.34 -12.15
C VAL A 46 -4.98 -4.50 -11.84
N THR A 47 -5.44 -5.43 -11.03
CA THR A 47 -4.63 -6.58 -10.61
C THR A 47 -4.72 -7.71 -11.62
N LYS A 48 -3.65 -8.50 -11.70
CA LYS A 48 -3.58 -9.71 -12.52
C LYS A 48 -4.69 -10.68 -12.11
N LYS A 49 -5.42 -11.21 -13.10
CA LYS A 49 -6.48 -12.21 -12.89
C LYS A 49 -6.11 -13.53 -13.57
N PRO A 50 -6.72 -14.67 -13.16
CA PRO A 50 -6.51 -15.94 -13.83
C PRO A 50 -6.99 -15.87 -15.29
N THR A 51 -6.14 -16.27 -16.23
CA THR A 51 -6.45 -16.14 -17.67
C THR A 51 -7.36 -17.25 -18.17
N GLY A 52 -7.30 -18.42 -17.52
CA GLY A 52 -7.97 -19.64 -17.97
C GLY A 52 -7.20 -20.40 -19.05
N GLN A 53 -5.95 -20.04 -19.31
CA GLN A 53 -5.06 -20.81 -20.16
C GLN A 53 -4.37 -21.95 -19.39
N SER A 54 -3.77 -22.89 -20.11
CA SER A 54 -2.92 -23.92 -19.50
C SER A 54 -1.78 -23.28 -18.69
N LEU A 55 -1.16 -24.07 -17.82
CA LEU A 55 -0.10 -23.65 -16.92
C LEU A 55 0.90 -22.72 -17.62
N ASN A 56 0.97 -21.49 -17.13
CA ASN A 56 1.91 -20.46 -17.53
C ASN A 56 2.42 -19.73 -16.29
N GLY A 57 3.56 -19.08 -16.40
CA GLY A 57 4.13 -18.37 -15.27
C GLY A 57 5.49 -17.78 -15.56
N SER A 58 6.00 -17.04 -14.57
CA SER A 58 7.32 -16.44 -14.60
C SER A 58 7.94 -16.45 -13.22
N ALA A 59 9.27 -16.47 -13.18
CA ALA A 59 10.03 -16.20 -11.97
C ALA A 59 11.06 -15.11 -12.31
N ARG A 60 11.26 -14.17 -11.39
CA ARG A 60 12.21 -13.07 -11.57
C ARG A 60 13.04 -12.89 -10.31
N VAL A 61 14.33 -12.72 -10.50
CA VAL A 61 15.26 -12.28 -9.46
C VAL A 61 15.82 -10.93 -9.87
N THR A 62 15.82 -9.97 -8.95
CA THR A 62 16.41 -8.64 -9.14
C THR A 62 17.43 -8.40 -8.04
N LEU A 63 18.65 -8.05 -8.46
CA LEU A 63 19.74 -7.61 -7.60
C LEU A 63 20.01 -6.15 -7.88
N GLY A 64 20.31 -5.36 -6.84
CA GLY A 64 20.57 -3.93 -7.01
C GLY A 64 21.52 -3.38 -5.95
N SER A 65 21.92 -2.11 -6.16
CA SER A 65 22.72 -1.36 -5.19
C SER A 65 22.09 -1.36 -3.79
N PHE A 66 22.92 -1.12 -2.77
CA PHE A 66 22.49 -1.08 -1.37
C PHE A 66 21.86 -2.39 -0.92
N ASN A 67 22.49 -3.51 -1.28
CA ASN A 67 22.07 -4.85 -0.87
C ASN A 67 20.58 -5.12 -1.19
N MET A 68 20.10 -4.67 -2.35
CA MET A 68 18.74 -4.96 -2.78
C MET A 68 18.68 -6.37 -3.37
N TYR A 69 17.83 -7.21 -2.79
CA TYR A 69 17.50 -8.54 -3.31
C TYR A 69 15.99 -8.66 -3.39
N ARG A 70 15.48 -9.07 -4.54
CA ARG A 70 14.05 -9.25 -4.77
C ARG A 70 13.78 -10.48 -5.60
N GLY A 71 12.86 -11.32 -5.12
CA GLY A 71 12.36 -12.50 -5.82
C GLY A 71 10.87 -12.37 -6.08
N GLU A 72 10.44 -12.76 -7.27
CA GLU A 72 9.04 -12.78 -7.68
C GLU A 72 8.70 -14.11 -8.36
N ALA A 73 7.49 -14.60 -8.12
CA ALA A 73 6.91 -15.72 -8.85
C ALA A 73 5.45 -15.40 -9.22
N ASP A 74 5.08 -15.73 -10.44
CA ASP A 74 3.72 -15.58 -10.98
C ASP A 74 3.35 -16.90 -11.65
N VAL A 75 2.32 -17.56 -11.17
CA VAL A 75 1.84 -18.83 -11.73
C VAL A 75 0.37 -18.69 -12.02
N ASP A 76 -0.04 -18.89 -13.27
CA ASP A 76 -1.42 -18.87 -13.73
C ASP A 76 -1.75 -20.18 -14.42
N THR A 77 -2.89 -20.77 -14.08
CA THR A 77 -3.25 -22.08 -14.62
C THR A 77 -4.75 -22.32 -14.62
N LYS A 78 -5.21 -23.00 -15.66
CA LYS A 78 -6.53 -23.64 -15.70
C LYS A 78 -6.46 -24.96 -14.90
N ILE A 79 -7.20 -25.02 -13.79
CA ILE A 79 -7.34 -26.23 -12.96
C ILE A 79 -8.35 -27.18 -13.60
N THR A 80 -9.50 -26.65 -14.03
CA THR A 80 -10.55 -27.37 -14.76
C THR A 80 -11.14 -26.45 -15.83
N ASP A 81 -12.03 -26.95 -16.69
CA ASP A 81 -12.70 -26.10 -17.69
C ASP A 81 -13.57 -24.98 -17.08
N LYS A 82 -13.90 -25.08 -15.79
CA LYS A 82 -14.65 -24.05 -15.05
C LYS A 82 -13.81 -23.27 -14.06
N VAL A 83 -12.60 -23.71 -13.72
CA VAL A 83 -11.81 -23.14 -12.62
C VAL A 83 -10.41 -22.79 -13.10
N ALA A 84 -10.03 -21.53 -12.94
CA ALA A 84 -8.68 -21.03 -13.17
C ALA A 84 -8.15 -20.37 -11.90
N PHE A 85 -6.85 -20.48 -11.68
CA PHE A 85 -6.16 -20.01 -10.49
C PHE A 85 -4.89 -19.27 -10.88
N ARG A 86 -4.58 -18.21 -10.14
CA ARG A 86 -3.33 -17.48 -10.27
C ARG A 86 -2.74 -17.17 -8.90
N LEU A 87 -1.42 -17.30 -8.77
CA LEU A 87 -0.68 -16.98 -7.56
C LEU A 87 0.47 -16.05 -7.90
N ASN A 88 0.48 -14.87 -7.29
CA ASN A 88 1.59 -13.94 -7.31
C ASN A 88 2.28 -13.94 -5.94
N LEU A 89 3.59 -14.12 -5.93
CA LEU A 89 4.45 -14.07 -4.75
C LEU A 89 5.56 -13.06 -4.96
N MET A 90 5.90 -12.31 -3.92
CA MET A 90 7.07 -11.43 -3.94
C MET A 90 7.71 -11.34 -2.55
N ALA A 91 9.02 -11.39 -2.51
CA ALA A 91 9.81 -11.06 -1.33
C ALA A 91 10.95 -10.13 -1.73
N GLN A 92 11.20 -9.12 -0.92
CA GLN A 92 12.25 -8.13 -1.12
C GLN A 92 12.89 -7.77 0.22
N ASN A 93 14.23 -7.66 0.21
CA ASN A 93 14.94 -6.79 1.14
C ASN A 93 15.63 -5.67 0.35
N LYS A 94 15.73 -4.49 0.94
CA LYS A 94 16.43 -3.37 0.31
C LYS A 94 16.93 -2.39 1.37
N ASN A 95 18.23 -2.10 1.36
CA ASN A 95 18.78 -0.98 2.11
C ASN A 95 18.78 0.30 1.26
N SER A 96 19.19 1.40 1.87
CA SER A 96 19.29 2.71 1.23
C SER A 96 20.74 3.11 0.97
N PHE A 97 20.89 4.19 0.20
CA PHE A 97 22.14 4.94 0.10
C PHE A 97 22.42 5.77 1.36
N ARG A 98 21.40 5.93 2.22
CA ARG A 98 21.51 6.49 3.56
C ARG A 98 21.67 5.37 4.57
N ASP A 99 22.55 5.57 5.54
CA ASP A 99 22.78 4.56 6.56
C ASP A 99 21.51 4.26 7.35
N TYR A 100 21.38 3.00 7.78
CA TYR A 100 20.31 2.48 8.65
C TYR A 100 18.88 2.50 8.08
N GLU A 101 18.69 3.06 6.88
CA GLU A 101 17.41 3.00 6.18
C GLU A 101 17.24 1.70 5.38
N PHE A 102 16.05 1.11 5.48
CA PHE A 102 15.69 -0.11 4.77
C PHE A 102 14.19 -0.21 4.52
N ASN A 103 13.82 -1.09 3.59
CA ASN A 103 12.43 -1.42 3.27
C ASN A 103 12.32 -2.87 2.77
N ASP A 104 11.84 -3.73 3.64
CA ASP A 104 11.56 -5.13 3.36
C ASP A 104 10.07 -5.34 3.09
N ARG A 105 9.74 -6.07 2.04
CA ARG A 105 8.34 -6.31 1.63
C ARG A 105 8.09 -7.77 1.29
N TYR A 106 6.93 -8.26 1.69
CA TYR A 106 6.46 -9.63 1.41
C TYR A 106 5.02 -9.59 0.92
N ILE A 107 4.73 -10.33 -0.16
CA ILE A 107 3.42 -10.33 -0.79
C ILE A 107 3.02 -11.74 -1.17
N ILE A 108 1.77 -12.07 -0.83
CA ILE A 108 1.09 -13.30 -1.24
C ILE A 108 -0.26 -12.90 -1.83
N ASN A 109 -0.46 -13.17 -3.11
CA ASN A 109 -1.68 -12.82 -3.81
C ASN A 109 -2.25 -14.00 -4.63
N PRO A 110 -3.03 -14.90 -3.99
CA PRO A 110 -3.83 -15.88 -4.70
C PRO A 110 -5.11 -15.24 -5.27
N SER A 111 -5.50 -15.69 -6.46
CA SER A 111 -6.77 -15.37 -7.08
C SER A 111 -7.37 -16.59 -7.79
N LEU A 112 -8.69 -16.66 -7.76
CA LEU A 112 -9.48 -17.77 -8.29
C LEU A 112 -10.58 -17.21 -9.19
N LYS A 113 -10.76 -17.81 -10.36
CA LYS A 113 -11.86 -17.52 -11.29
C LYS A 113 -12.66 -18.79 -11.52
N VAL A 114 -13.96 -18.73 -11.26
CA VAL A 114 -14.88 -19.86 -11.36
C VAL A 114 -16.06 -19.50 -12.27
N ASN A 115 -16.23 -20.24 -13.35
CA ASN A 115 -17.43 -20.23 -14.17
C ASN A 115 -18.50 -21.08 -13.49
N LEU A 116 -19.35 -20.44 -12.68
CA LEU A 116 -20.47 -21.08 -11.97
C LEU A 116 -21.49 -21.64 -12.98
N THR A 117 -21.72 -20.91 -14.07
CA THR A 117 -22.49 -21.32 -15.25
C THR A 117 -21.85 -20.73 -16.50
N ASP A 118 -22.37 -21.04 -17.70
CA ASP A 118 -21.92 -20.42 -18.96
C ASP A 118 -22.17 -18.89 -19.01
N LYS A 119 -23.02 -18.38 -18.11
CA LYS A 119 -23.42 -16.97 -18.02
C LYS A 119 -22.92 -16.28 -16.76
N THR A 120 -22.44 -17.03 -15.77
CA THR A 120 -22.08 -16.50 -14.45
C THR A 120 -20.63 -16.84 -14.11
N THR A 121 -19.80 -15.83 -13.89
CA THR A 121 -18.40 -15.97 -13.49
C THR A 121 -18.18 -15.27 -12.15
N LEU A 122 -17.59 -15.98 -11.20
CA LEU A 122 -17.09 -15.46 -9.93
C LEU A 122 -15.57 -15.33 -10.02
N THR A 123 -15.02 -14.21 -9.56
CA THR A 123 -13.57 -14.04 -9.36
C THR A 123 -13.33 -13.57 -7.93
N ALA A 124 -12.49 -14.27 -7.20
CA ALA A 124 -12.09 -13.93 -5.84
C ALA A 124 -10.58 -13.74 -5.79
N GLU A 125 -10.12 -12.79 -4.99
CA GLU A 125 -8.72 -12.44 -4.85
C GLU A 125 -8.46 -12.06 -3.40
N TYR A 126 -7.32 -12.52 -2.88
CA TYR A 126 -6.80 -12.09 -1.61
C TYR A 126 -5.39 -11.56 -1.82
N ILE A 127 -5.07 -10.40 -1.24
CA ILE A 127 -3.76 -9.78 -1.28
C ILE A 127 -3.32 -9.60 0.17
N TYR A 128 -2.29 -10.32 0.56
CA TYR A 128 -1.54 -10.05 1.79
C TYR A 128 -0.28 -9.28 1.42
N GLN A 129 -0.08 -8.12 2.04
CA GLN A 129 1.17 -7.37 1.95
C GLN A 129 1.67 -7.08 3.35
N LYS A 130 2.95 -7.37 3.58
CA LYS A 130 3.67 -6.96 4.78
C LYS A 130 4.82 -6.05 4.39
N ALA A 131 4.99 -4.95 5.11
CA ALA A 131 6.15 -4.08 5.00
C ALA A 131 6.82 -3.94 6.37
N LYS A 132 8.15 -4.00 6.37
CA LYS A 132 9.00 -3.66 7.52
C LYS A 132 10.02 -2.64 7.02
N MET A 133 9.90 -1.40 7.47
CA MET A 133 10.72 -0.30 6.99
C MET A 133 11.29 0.51 8.15
N SER A 134 12.33 1.29 7.87
CA SER A 134 12.78 2.34 8.79
C SER A 134 11.60 3.24 9.20
N GLU A 135 11.73 3.88 10.35
CA GLU A 135 10.78 4.85 10.87
C GLU A 135 10.37 5.90 9.82
N VAL A 136 9.11 6.34 9.87
CA VAL A 136 8.68 7.49 9.08
C VAL A 136 9.50 8.70 9.53
N GLY A 137 9.86 9.58 8.61
CA GLY A 137 10.76 10.69 8.94
C GLY A 137 12.22 10.40 8.55
N SER A 138 12.66 9.13 8.49
CA SER A 138 14.04 8.78 8.08
C SER A 138 14.42 9.37 6.72
N ALA A 139 13.46 9.37 5.79
CA ALA A 139 13.65 9.89 4.44
C ALA A 139 13.81 11.41 4.35
N TYR A 140 13.59 12.15 5.45
CA TYR A 140 13.67 13.60 5.51
C TYR A 140 14.99 14.04 6.15
N VAL A 141 15.61 15.03 5.51
CA VAL A 141 16.83 15.67 6.02
C VAL A 141 16.45 17.05 6.54
N PHE A 142 16.78 17.30 7.80
CA PHE A 142 16.59 18.60 8.42
C PHE A 142 17.94 19.21 8.77
N SER A 143 18.12 20.48 8.42
CA SER A 143 19.33 21.24 8.71
C SER A 143 19.01 22.71 8.88
N TYR A 144 19.65 23.35 9.86
CA TYR A 144 19.57 24.80 10.06
C TYR A 144 20.45 25.58 9.05
N GLU A 145 21.34 24.89 8.33
CA GLU A 145 22.27 25.50 7.36
C GLU A 145 21.59 25.88 6.03
N GLY A 146 20.34 25.46 5.83
CA GLY A 146 19.55 25.71 4.62
C GLY A 146 19.35 24.46 3.76
N TYR A 147 18.92 24.64 2.51
CA TYR A 147 18.68 23.55 1.58
C TYR A 147 19.97 23.08 0.90
N ALA A 148 20.03 21.78 0.58
CA ALA A 148 21.12 21.15 -0.17
C ALA A 148 22.53 21.32 0.47
N THR A 149 22.61 21.42 1.80
CA THR A 149 23.87 21.56 2.54
C THR A 149 24.46 20.23 3.01
N LYS A 150 23.65 19.16 3.03
CA LYS A 150 24.07 17.82 3.42
C LYS A 150 24.32 16.93 2.21
N PRO A 151 25.27 15.99 2.29
CA PRO A 151 25.48 15.01 1.24
C PRO A 151 24.27 14.07 1.12
N VAL A 152 24.16 13.35 0.00
CA VAL A 152 22.97 12.52 -0.28
C VAL A 152 22.82 11.37 0.71
N GLU A 153 23.93 10.82 1.20
CA GLU A 153 24.01 9.74 2.18
C GLU A 153 23.71 10.17 3.62
N TYR A 154 23.54 11.48 3.88
CA TYR A 154 23.25 11.98 5.22
C TYR A 154 21.95 11.40 5.77
N THR A 155 22.00 10.96 7.02
CA THR A 155 20.86 10.41 7.75
C THR A 155 20.83 10.90 9.18
N MET A 156 19.62 11.02 9.73
CA MET A 156 19.38 11.27 11.15
C MET A 156 18.83 10.04 11.86
N THR A 157 18.59 8.97 11.11
CA THR A 157 18.17 7.66 11.61
C THR A 157 19.24 7.07 12.51
N ASP A 158 18.78 6.21 13.40
CA ASP A 158 19.62 5.45 14.29
C ASP A 158 19.30 3.94 14.17
N PRO A 159 20.30 3.05 14.10
CA PRO A 159 20.07 1.60 13.99
C PRO A 159 19.34 0.98 15.19
N GLY A 160 19.27 1.66 16.33
CA GLY A 160 18.52 1.21 17.50
C GLY A 160 17.04 1.58 17.48
N ILE A 161 16.55 2.28 16.46
CA ILE A 161 15.13 2.62 16.33
C ILE A 161 14.33 1.39 15.87
N ALA A 162 13.21 1.15 16.53
CA ALA A 162 12.28 0.11 16.12
C ALA A 162 11.68 0.45 14.74
N PRO A 163 11.55 -0.54 13.82
CA PRO A 163 11.00 -0.30 12.50
C PRO A 163 9.49 -0.04 12.53
N THR A 164 9.01 0.64 11.49
CA THR A 164 7.60 0.66 11.16
C THR A 164 7.20 -0.66 10.50
N ASN A 165 6.19 -1.32 11.05
CA ASN A 165 5.63 -2.57 10.55
C ASN A 165 4.20 -2.34 10.08
N VAL A 166 3.88 -2.80 8.87
CA VAL A 166 2.54 -2.69 8.31
C VAL A 166 2.09 -4.04 7.79
N ASP A 167 0.91 -4.48 8.22
CA ASP A 167 0.25 -5.72 7.79
C ASP A 167 -1.07 -5.36 7.10
N ASN A 168 -1.15 -5.53 5.78
CA ASN A 168 -2.30 -5.17 4.95
C ASN A 168 -2.93 -6.42 4.33
N ASN A 169 -4.24 -6.56 4.53
CA ASN A 169 -5.07 -7.64 4.02
C ASN A 169 -6.18 -7.06 3.15
N THR A 170 -6.19 -7.41 1.87
CA THR A 170 -7.28 -7.03 0.96
C THR A 170 -7.96 -8.26 0.39
N VAL A 171 -9.29 -8.31 0.45
CA VAL A 171 -10.12 -9.30 -0.22
C VAL A 171 -10.98 -8.60 -1.27
N ASN A 172 -10.94 -9.08 -2.51
CA ASN A 172 -11.80 -8.63 -3.59
C ASN A 172 -12.65 -9.79 -4.11
N VAL A 173 -13.94 -9.58 -4.26
CA VAL A 173 -14.87 -10.54 -4.86
C VAL A 173 -15.65 -9.85 -5.96
N ASN A 174 -15.64 -10.41 -7.16
CA ASN A 174 -16.33 -9.91 -8.34
C ASN A 174 -17.22 -11.02 -8.92
N LEU A 175 -18.52 -10.77 -9.03
CA LEU A 175 -19.49 -11.66 -9.65
C LEU A 175 -20.04 -10.97 -10.91
N GLN A 176 -19.96 -11.66 -12.03
CA GLN A 176 -20.50 -11.19 -13.31
C GLN A 176 -21.58 -12.15 -13.80
N HIS A 177 -22.75 -11.63 -14.11
CA HIS A 177 -23.83 -12.39 -14.71
C HIS A 177 -24.28 -11.75 -16.03
N LYS A 178 -24.20 -12.51 -17.13
CA LYS A 178 -24.72 -12.12 -18.43
C LYS A 178 -26.15 -12.65 -18.59
N PHE A 179 -27.16 -11.79 -18.54
CA PHE A 179 -28.53 -12.22 -18.82
C PHE A 179 -28.65 -12.66 -20.29
N ASN A 180 -28.08 -11.87 -21.19
CA ASN A 180 -27.97 -12.11 -22.63
C ASN A 180 -26.79 -11.30 -23.22
N SER A 181 -26.70 -11.21 -24.56
CA SER A 181 -25.65 -10.45 -25.25
C SER A 181 -25.66 -8.95 -24.98
N ASN A 182 -26.80 -8.40 -24.52
CA ASN A 182 -27.05 -6.97 -24.39
C ASN A 182 -27.02 -6.48 -22.95
N TRP A 183 -27.19 -7.38 -21.97
CA TRP A 183 -27.34 -7.03 -20.56
C TRP A 183 -26.42 -7.85 -19.66
N LYS A 184 -25.60 -7.14 -18.88
CA LYS A 184 -24.62 -7.72 -17.95
C LYS A 184 -24.70 -7.01 -16.60
N LEU A 185 -24.94 -7.78 -15.54
CA LEU A 185 -24.81 -7.33 -14.16
C LEU A 185 -23.41 -7.64 -13.64
N THR A 186 -22.83 -6.70 -12.90
CA THR A 186 -21.58 -6.90 -12.16
C THR A 186 -21.80 -6.48 -10.71
N SER A 187 -21.41 -7.34 -9.78
CA SER A 187 -21.41 -7.06 -8.34
C SER A 187 -19.98 -7.22 -7.83
N GLN A 188 -19.51 -6.26 -7.04
CA GLN A 188 -18.16 -6.23 -6.49
C GLN A 188 -18.22 -6.01 -4.99
N LEU A 189 -17.37 -6.70 -4.25
CA LEU A 189 -17.15 -6.51 -2.83
C LEU A 189 -15.65 -6.36 -2.60
N THR A 190 -15.26 -5.36 -1.81
CA THR A 190 -13.87 -5.16 -1.39
C THR A 190 -13.82 -4.97 0.11
N TYR A 191 -12.93 -5.71 0.76
CA TYR A 191 -12.61 -5.57 2.17
C TYR A 191 -11.12 -5.27 2.30
N VAL A 192 -10.78 -4.25 3.07
CA VAL A 192 -9.41 -3.90 3.43
C VAL A 192 -9.30 -3.90 4.94
N ASN A 193 -8.28 -4.56 5.47
CA ASN A 193 -7.87 -4.49 6.87
C ASN A 193 -6.37 -4.29 6.93
N GLU A 194 -5.94 -3.13 7.40
CA GLU A 194 -4.53 -2.82 7.60
C GLU A 194 -4.28 -2.38 9.03
N TYR A 195 -3.22 -2.95 9.61
CA TYR A 195 -2.69 -2.56 10.90
C TYR A 195 -1.27 -2.05 10.71
N THR A 196 -0.95 -0.92 11.35
CA THR A 196 0.38 -0.32 11.36
C THR A 196 0.85 -0.14 12.79
N LEU A 197 2.03 -0.70 13.08
CA LEU A 197 2.82 -0.36 14.26
C LEU A 197 3.96 0.54 13.79
N GLY A 198 3.80 1.83 13.97
CA GLY A 198 4.65 2.86 13.41
C GLY A 198 5.64 3.44 14.39
N SER A 199 6.77 3.86 13.85
CA SER A 199 7.75 4.69 14.52
C SER A 199 8.02 5.90 13.63
N ASP A 200 8.19 7.08 14.21
CA ASP A 200 8.57 8.28 13.47
C ASP A 200 9.73 9.02 14.13
N ILE A 201 10.59 9.67 13.34
CA ILE A 201 11.63 10.55 13.85
C ILE A 201 11.50 11.97 13.30
N TRP A 202 11.48 12.96 14.20
CA TRP A 202 11.41 14.38 13.84
C TRP A 202 12.29 15.23 14.76
N PRO A 203 12.87 16.34 14.29
CA PRO A 203 13.50 17.30 15.18
C PRO A 203 12.44 18.00 16.03
N SER A 204 12.54 17.95 17.36
CA SER A 204 11.68 18.76 18.25
C SER A 204 12.26 20.14 18.51
N GLN A 205 13.57 20.27 18.48
CA GLN A 205 14.26 21.53 18.73
C GLN A 205 15.58 21.60 17.94
N PHE A 206 15.86 22.78 17.39
CA PHE A 206 17.20 23.17 16.95
C PHE A 206 17.85 24.06 18.02
N LEU A 207 19.12 23.83 18.29
CA LEU A 207 19.93 24.64 19.19
C LEU A 207 20.64 25.78 18.41
N PRO A 208 21.10 26.85 19.09
CA PRO A 208 21.73 27.99 18.42
C PRO A 208 22.98 27.65 17.58
N ASN A 209 23.63 26.52 17.86
CA ASN A 209 24.78 26.04 17.11
C ASN A 209 24.39 25.21 15.86
N GLY A 210 23.10 25.03 15.59
CA GLY A 210 22.57 24.28 14.44
C GLY A 210 22.32 22.79 14.72
N ASP A 211 22.79 22.26 15.85
CA ASP A 211 22.50 20.89 16.27
C ASP A 211 21.02 20.73 16.67
N MET A 212 20.55 19.49 16.75
CA MET A 212 19.14 19.22 17.03
C MET A 212 18.91 18.23 18.16
N ILE A 213 17.71 18.30 18.73
CA ILE A 213 17.12 17.24 19.53
C ILE A 213 16.19 16.45 18.62
N ARG A 214 16.49 15.17 18.38
CA ARG A 214 15.61 14.27 17.66
C ARG A 214 14.61 13.68 18.64
N THR A 215 13.34 13.61 18.25
CA THR A 215 12.28 12.97 19.00
C THR A 215 11.76 11.77 18.21
N LEU A 216 11.80 10.62 18.85
CA LEU A 216 11.18 9.39 18.35
C LEU A 216 9.73 9.35 18.83
N TYR A 217 8.81 9.08 17.92
CA TYR A 217 7.42 8.81 18.19
C TYR A 217 7.12 7.34 17.91
N PHE A 218 6.16 6.80 18.65
CA PHE A 218 5.64 5.47 18.46
C PHE A 218 4.12 5.53 18.46
N TRP A 219 3.50 4.90 17.49
CA TRP A 219 2.07 5.01 17.25
C TRP A 219 1.52 3.75 16.62
N GLU A 220 0.21 3.60 16.74
CA GLU A 220 -0.54 2.52 16.12
C GLU A 220 -1.62 3.10 15.22
N ALA A 221 -1.94 2.41 14.13
CA ALA A 221 -3.12 2.72 13.34
C ALA A 221 -3.78 1.48 12.77
N SER A 222 -5.12 1.52 12.71
CA SER A 222 -5.96 0.52 12.08
C SER A 222 -6.83 1.16 11.00
N ASN A 223 -6.85 0.54 9.82
CA ASN A 223 -7.67 0.92 8.68
C ASN A 223 -8.56 -0.25 8.27
N VAL A 224 -9.86 -0.13 8.53
CA VAL A 224 -10.86 -1.10 8.08
C VAL A 224 -11.78 -0.46 7.06
N MET A 225 -11.84 -1.03 5.86
CA MET A 225 -12.72 -0.54 4.79
C MET A 225 -13.57 -1.66 4.20
N LYS A 226 -14.83 -1.34 3.90
CA LYS A 226 -15.81 -2.28 3.33
C LYS A 226 -16.53 -1.56 2.20
N PHE A 227 -16.48 -2.11 0.99
CA PHE A 227 -17.17 -1.57 -0.18
C PHE A 227 -18.00 -2.64 -0.86
N GLY A 228 -19.16 -2.22 -1.35
CA GLY A 228 -20.01 -2.98 -2.25
C GLY A 228 -20.46 -2.12 -3.41
N GLN A 229 -20.29 -2.62 -4.63
CA GLN A 229 -20.75 -1.97 -5.86
C GLN A 229 -21.60 -2.95 -6.66
N VAL A 230 -22.73 -2.49 -7.18
CA VAL A 230 -23.56 -3.28 -8.09
C VAL A 230 -23.96 -2.40 -9.26
N PHE A 231 -23.63 -2.81 -10.48
CA PHE A 231 -23.97 -2.05 -11.67
C PHE A 231 -24.39 -2.94 -12.85
N LEU A 232 -25.33 -2.41 -13.63
CA LEU A 232 -25.90 -3.02 -14.81
C LEU A 232 -25.43 -2.26 -16.06
N ASN A 233 -24.82 -2.99 -16.99
CA ASN A 233 -24.53 -2.52 -18.33
C ASN A 233 -25.61 -3.01 -19.28
N GLY A 234 -26.17 -2.09 -20.08
CA GLY A 234 -27.23 -2.37 -21.04
C GLY A 234 -26.91 -1.80 -22.42
N TYR A 235 -27.32 -2.53 -23.45
CA TYR A 235 -27.27 -2.10 -24.84
C TYR A 235 -28.64 -2.29 -25.52
N PHE A 236 -29.14 -1.27 -26.18
CA PHE A 236 -30.36 -1.37 -26.99
C PHE A 236 -30.35 -0.37 -28.16
N LYS A 237 -31.22 -0.58 -29.15
CA LYS A 237 -31.37 0.32 -30.31
C LYS A 237 -32.78 0.89 -30.36
N THR A 238 -32.88 2.16 -30.74
CA THR A 238 -34.14 2.81 -31.11
C THR A 238 -34.01 3.32 -32.55
N GLY A 239 -34.48 2.53 -33.51
CA GLY A 239 -34.26 2.79 -34.94
C GLY A 239 -32.77 2.79 -35.29
N ALA A 240 -32.28 3.90 -35.83
CA ALA A 240 -30.87 4.07 -36.19
C ALA A 240 -29.94 4.37 -34.99
N VAL A 241 -30.49 4.73 -33.82
CA VAL A 241 -29.71 5.15 -32.64
C VAL A 241 -29.37 3.95 -31.77
N SER A 242 -28.11 3.81 -31.39
CA SER A 242 -27.63 2.80 -30.43
C SER A 242 -27.38 3.42 -29.06
N HIS A 243 -27.93 2.82 -28.01
CA HIS A 243 -27.80 3.26 -26.63
C HIS A 243 -26.90 2.30 -25.84
N LYS A 244 -25.98 2.86 -25.07
CA LYS A 244 -25.22 2.15 -24.03
C LYS A 244 -25.52 2.81 -22.70
N ILE A 245 -26.07 2.06 -21.78
CA ILE A 245 -26.43 2.56 -20.45
C ILE A 245 -25.61 1.85 -19.38
N LEU A 246 -25.22 2.61 -18.37
CA LEU A 246 -24.64 2.12 -17.13
C LEU A 246 -25.46 2.72 -15.98
N THR A 247 -25.94 1.86 -15.10
CA THR A 247 -26.62 2.28 -13.87
C THR A 247 -26.11 1.43 -12.72
N GLY A 248 -25.90 2.01 -11.54
CA GLY A 248 -25.35 1.29 -10.42
C GLY A 248 -25.52 1.98 -9.08
N LEU A 249 -25.18 1.24 -8.04
CA LEU A 249 -25.17 1.68 -6.66
C LEU A 249 -23.84 1.26 -6.02
N ASP A 250 -23.19 2.23 -5.39
CA ASP A 250 -21.95 2.07 -4.67
C ASP A 250 -22.17 2.45 -3.21
N LEU A 251 -21.80 1.55 -2.30
CA LEU A 251 -21.90 1.74 -0.86
C LEU A 251 -20.58 1.35 -0.22
N GLY A 252 -20.19 2.04 0.85
CA GLY A 252 -19.06 1.61 1.63
C GLY A 252 -18.87 2.37 2.93
N SER A 253 -18.02 1.82 3.78
CA SER A 253 -17.56 2.44 5.01
C SER A 253 -16.05 2.39 5.08
N LYS A 254 -15.46 3.46 5.63
CA LYS A 254 -14.05 3.57 5.98
C LYS A 254 -13.98 3.89 7.46
N LYS A 255 -13.26 3.09 8.23
CA LYS A 255 -12.96 3.33 9.64
C LYS A 255 -11.45 3.37 9.80
N TYR A 256 -10.94 4.56 10.09
CA TYR A 256 -9.56 4.78 10.46
C TYR A 256 -9.50 5.07 11.96
N MET A 257 -8.61 4.39 12.66
CA MET A 257 -8.30 4.63 14.07
C MET A 257 -6.80 4.82 14.18
N ALA A 258 -6.39 5.94 14.74
CA ALA A 258 -5.04 6.17 15.22
C ALA A 258 -5.22 6.85 16.57
N ASP A 259 -5.33 6.02 17.59
CA ASP A 259 -5.39 6.47 18.98
C ASP A 259 -4.12 5.96 19.64
N TRP A 260 -3.61 6.75 20.58
CA TRP A 260 -2.37 6.50 21.30
C TRP A 260 -1.06 6.75 20.52
N ASN A 261 -0.27 7.70 21.04
CA ASN A 261 1.13 7.89 20.65
C ASN A 261 1.98 8.11 21.91
N GLN A 262 3.20 7.60 21.86
CA GLN A 262 4.24 7.92 22.83
C GLN A 262 5.38 8.63 22.13
N LYS A 263 6.16 9.40 22.87
CA LYS A 263 7.34 10.07 22.35
C LYS A 263 8.49 10.05 23.35
N HIS A 264 9.71 10.08 22.82
CA HIS A 264 10.95 10.11 23.59
C HIS A 264 11.99 10.91 22.82
N ASP A 265 12.61 11.88 23.49
CA ASP A 265 13.74 12.60 22.92
C ASP A 265 14.97 11.69 22.95
N LEU A 266 15.57 11.45 21.79
CA LEU A 266 16.79 10.66 21.63
C LEU A 266 18.03 11.40 22.13
N ASP A 267 18.00 12.73 22.09
CA ASP A 267 19.12 13.58 22.45
C ASP A 267 18.73 14.57 23.55
N THR A 268 19.71 15.06 24.30
CA THR A 268 19.49 16.07 25.35
C THR A 268 20.04 17.42 24.92
N ALA A 269 19.55 18.52 25.48
CA ALA A 269 20.09 19.85 25.20
C ALA A 269 21.60 19.98 25.54
N ALA A 270 22.10 19.20 26.51
CA ALA A 270 23.52 19.18 26.88
C ALA A 270 24.39 18.35 25.91
N LYS A 271 23.79 17.39 25.20
CA LYS A 271 24.45 16.50 24.24
C LYS A 271 23.52 16.30 23.04
N PRO A 272 23.30 17.32 22.20
CA PRO A 272 22.40 17.24 21.06
C PRO A 272 22.97 16.32 19.96
N PHE A 273 22.13 15.96 18.99
CA PHE A 273 22.58 15.32 17.77
C PHE A 273 23.35 16.33 16.92
N ASN A 274 24.65 16.04 16.72
CA ASN A 274 25.52 16.84 15.88
C ASN A 274 25.24 16.55 14.39
N ILE A 275 24.65 17.52 13.71
CA ILE A 275 24.23 17.42 12.31
C ILE A 275 25.40 17.38 11.31
N ASN A 276 26.62 17.60 11.78
CA ASN A 276 27.86 17.56 11.02
C ASN A 276 28.75 16.38 11.40
N SER A 277 28.28 15.51 12.31
CA SER A 277 29.04 14.32 12.69
C SER A 277 29.14 13.36 11.51
N THR A 278 30.37 12.97 11.17
CA THR A 278 30.65 11.90 10.19
C THR A 278 30.83 10.54 10.85
N THR A 279 30.72 10.48 12.18
CA THR A 279 30.84 9.25 12.96
C THR A 279 29.56 8.98 13.71
N TYR A 280 29.08 7.75 13.63
CA TYR A 280 27.94 7.30 14.42
C TYR A 280 28.21 7.45 15.92
N SER A 281 27.21 7.96 16.63
CA SER A 281 27.19 8.01 18.09
C SER A 281 25.77 7.67 18.54
N PRO A 282 25.60 6.75 19.52
CA PRO A 282 24.28 6.39 19.99
C PRO A 282 23.57 7.59 20.62
N PRO A 283 22.23 7.58 20.69
CA PRO A 283 21.43 8.66 21.27
C PRO A 283 21.87 9.01 22.68
N SER A 284 22.09 10.30 22.96
CA SER A 284 22.64 10.73 24.26
C SER A 284 21.67 10.56 25.42
N ASN A 285 20.37 10.47 25.12
CA ASN A 285 19.29 10.18 26.06
C ASN A 285 18.82 8.72 26.00
N GLY A 286 19.59 7.85 25.33
CA GLY A 286 19.28 6.44 25.15
C GLY A 286 18.06 6.18 24.25
N TYR A 287 17.72 4.90 24.11
CA TYR A 287 16.55 4.46 23.35
C TYR A 287 15.30 4.44 24.22
N ALA A 288 14.16 4.72 23.60
CA ALA A 288 12.87 4.59 24.25
C ALA A 288 12.53 3.11 24.47
N SER A 289 11.92 2.81 25.63
CA SER A 289 11.17 1.57 25.83
C SER A 289 9.69 1.94 25.89
N PHE A 290 9.01 1.88 24.75
CA PHE A 290 7.60 2.18 24.67
C PHE A 290 6.77 1.04 25.26
N ASP A 291 5.82 1.37 26.14
CA ASP A 291 4.85 0.41 26.66
C ASP A 291 3.86 0.02 25.55
N THR A 292 3.85 -1.23 25.09
CA THR A 292 2.91 -1.70 24.05
C THR A 292 1.72 -2.48 24.62
N SER A 293 1.45 -2.38 25.93
CA SER A 293 0.37 -3.14 26.58
C SER A 293 -1.03 -2.61 26.30
N THR A 294 -1.14 -1.34 25.87
CA THR A 294 -2.41 -0.70 25.53
C THR A 294 -2.52 -0.53 24.01
N SER A 295 -2.81 -1.64 23.32
CA SER A 295 -2.90 -1.69 21.85
C SER A 295 -4.29 -1.24 21.35
N LEU A 296 -4.36 -0.74 20.10
CA LEU A 296 -5.61 -0.47 19.38
C LEU A 296 -6.46 -1.72 19.13
N GLU A 297 -5.83 -2.89 19.15
CA GLU A 297 -6.44 -4.22 19.01
C GLU A 297 -6.31 -5.06 20.28
#